data_AF-A0A7J8QDN7-F1
#
_entry.id   AF-A0A7J8QDN7-F1
#
_cell.length_a   1.000
_cell.length_b   1.000
_cell.length_c   1.000
_cell.angle_alpha   90.00
_cell.angle_beta   90.00
_cell.angle_gamma   90.00
#
_symmetry.space_group_name_H-M   'P 1'
#
loop_
_entity.id
_entity.type
_entity.pdbx_description
1 polymer ?
#
loop_
_entity_poly.entity_id
_entity_poly.type
_entity_poly.pdbx_seq_one_letter_code
_entity_poly.pdbx_strand_id
1 'polypeptide(L)'
;MSMYGRDPWGGPLEINAADSATDDDRSRNLQDLDRAALSRPLDETQQSWLLGPSEQKKKKKYVDLGCIIVSRKIFVWTVGTLVVSAVLAGLITLIVKTVPRHHHGKPPPDNYTLALHKALMFFNAQRSGKLPKHNNVSWRGNSCLRDGKSDPGTTMKDLVGGYYDAGDAIKFNFPASFAMTMLSWSVIEYSAKYEAAGELNHVKEIIKWGTDYLLKTFNNSADTIDKIAAQVGVGDTSGGSTTPNDHYCWMRPEDID
;
A
#
# COMPACT_ATOMS: atom_id res chain seq x y z
N MET A 1 26.80 27.08 4.58
CA MET A 1 26.92 26.01 3.56
C MET A 1 25.60 25.26 3.57
N SER A 2 24.61 25.85 2.89
CA SER A 2 24.00 25.39 1.64
C SER A 2 23.01 24.24 1.86
N MET A 3 21.75 24.66 2.07
CA MET A 3 20.55 23.88 1.79
C MET A 3 20.21 24.10 0.30
N TYR A 4 19.92 23.02 -0.43
CA TYR A 4 19.31 23.07 -1.75
C TYR A 4 17.85 22.61 -1.63
N GLY A 5 16.93 23.56 -1.83
CA GLY A 5 15.54 23.32 -2.18
C GLY A 5 15.38 23.27 -3.70
N ARG A 6 14.44 22.45 -4.16
CA ARG A 6 14.03 22.29 -5.56
C ARG A 6 12.57 22.70 -5.66
N ASP A 7 12.27 23.70 -6.49
CA ASP A 7 10.93 24.00 -7.00
C ASP A 7 11.04 24.10 -8.53
N PRO A 8 10.24 23.36 -9.33
CA PRO A 8 10.40 23.36 -10.78
C PRO A 8 9.21 24.01 -11.51
N TRP A 9 8.76 25.22 -11.13
CA TRP A 9 7.82 25.99 -11.96
C TRP A 9 8.00 27.51 -11.73
N GLY A 10 8.77 28.17 -12.60
CA GLY A 10 8.89 29.63 -12.60
C GLY A 10 9.97 30.14 -13.55
N GLY A 11 9.56 30.54 -14.76
CA GLY A 11 10.40 31.26 -15.72
C GLY A 11 9.73 32.59 -16.11
N PRO A 12 10.44 33.73 -16.11
CA PRO A 12 9.86 35.06 -16.28
C PRO A 12 9.73 35.49 -17.75
N LEU A 13 8.72 36.35 -18.00
CA LEU A 13 8.48 37.07 -19.25
C LEU A 13 9.44 38.25 -19.37
N GLU A 14 10.27 38.26 -20.41
CA GLU A 14 11.05 39.42 -20.82
C GLU A 14 10.22 40.36 -21.68
N ILE A 15 10.28 41.65 -21.34
CA ILE A 15 9.85 42.78 -22.14
C ILE A 15 11.13 43.45 -22.63
N ASN A 16 11.28 43.60 -23.95
CA ASN A 16 12.21 44.55 -24.54
C ASN A 16 11.46 45.40 -25.57
N ALA A 17 11.50 46.71 -25.32
CA ALA A 17 11.08 47.77 -26.21
C ALA A 17 12.19 48.06 -27.24
N ALA A 18 11.83 48.45 -28.46
CA ALA A 18 12.26 49.70 -29.08
C ALA A 18 11.89 49.76 -30.58
N ASP A 19 11.27 50.89 -30.91
CA ASP A 19 11.53 51.76 -32.04
C ASP A 19 10.82 51.65 -33.41
N SER A 20 10.42 52.87 -33.80
CA SER A 20 10.14 53.43 -35.13
C SER A 20 8.77 53.15 -35.74
N ALA A 21 8.05 54.08 -36.35
CA ALA A 21 8.10 55.54 -36.49
C ALA A 21 6.83 55.95 -37.27
N THR A 22 6.43 57.22 -37.18
CA THR A 22 5.62 58.02 -38.15
C THR A 22 4.14 57.65 -38.29
N ASP A 23 3.22 58.55 -37.89
CA ASP A 23 2.65 59.68 -38.68
C ASP A 23 1.81 59.15 -39.87
N ASP A 24 0.63 59.65 -40.23
CA ASP A 24 -0.10 60.85 -39.89
C ASP A 24 -1.52 60.75 -40.50
N ASP A 25 -2.37 61.70 -40.11
CA ASP A 25 -3.43 62.34 -40.91
C ASP A 25 -4.63 61.51 -41.45
N ARG A 26 -5.89 61.77 -41.06
CA ARG A 26 -6.74 62.97 -41.28
C ARG A 26 -7.72 62.81 -42.45
N SER A 27 -8.97 62.59 -42.05
CA SER A 27 -10.17 63.29 -42.52
C SER A 27 -10.92 62.88 -43.81
N ARG A 28 -12.26 62.92 -43.61
CA ARG A 28 -13.31 63.54 -44.47
C ARG A 28 -13.82 62.80 -45.72
N ASN A 29 -15.11 62.47 -45.62
CA ASN A 29 -16.21 62.82 -46.54
C ASN A 29 -15.87 62.97 -48.03
N LEU A 30 -16.56 62.20 -48.87
CA LEU A 30 -17.08 62.73 -50.13
C LEU A 30 -18.38 62.02 -50.52
N GLN A 31 -19.40 62.85 -50.66
CA GLN A 31 -20.70 62.56 -51.26
C GLN A 31 -20.56 62.46 -52.78
N ASP A 32 -21.69 62.07 -53.37
CA ASP A 32 -22.17 62.49 -54.69
C ASP A 32 -21.95 61.58 -55.90
N LEU A 33 -23.11 61.12 -56.39
CA LEU A 33 -23.59 61.15 -57.76
C LEU A 33 -22.63 60.66 -58.87
N ASP A 34 -23.09 59.71 -59.69
CA ASP A 34 -23.83 60.19 -60.87
C ASP A 34 -24.73 59.17 -61.55
N ARG A 35 -25.87 59.71 -61.98
CA ARG A 35 -27.01 59.06 -62.62
C ARG A 35 -27.05 59.55 -64.07
N ALA A 36 -26.21 58.99 -64.94
CA ALA A 36 -26.39 59.11 -66.39
C ALA A 36 -25.40 58.24 -67.16
N ALA A 37 -25.86 57.13 -67.76
CA ALA A 37 -25.35 56.63 -69.05
C ALA A 37 -26.16 55.38 -69.46
N LEU A 38 -27.33 55.60 -70.04
CA LEU A 38 -28.00 54.58 -70.85
C LEU A 38 -27.30 54.47 -72.22
N SER A 39 -27.16 53.22 -72.66
CA SER A 39 -27.10 52.73 -74.05
C SER A 39 -25.93 53.11 -74.97
N ARG A 40 -25.08 52.11 -75.29
CA ARG A 40 -24.82 51.61 -76.67
C ARG A 40 -23.95 50.34 -76.65
N PRO A 41 -24.14 49.36 -77.55
CA PRO A 41 -23.40 48.10 -77.55
C PRO A 41 -22.03 48.23 -78.23
N LEU A 42 -21.02 47.54 -77.69
CA LEU A 42 -19.65 47.44 -78.23
C LEU A 42 -19.49 46.19 -79.10
N ASP A 43 -18.63 46.31 -80.11
CA ASP A 43 -18.43 45.40 -81.24
C ASP A 43 -17.43 44.25 -80.97
N GLU A 44 -17.52 43.20 -81.80
CA GLU A 44 -16.97 41.83 -81.66
C GLU A 44 -15.45 41.71 -81.38
N THR A 45 -14.66 42.77 -81.54
CA THR A 45 -13.19 42.72 -81.41
C THR A 45 -12.68 42.48 -79.98
N GLN A 46 -13.53 42.60 -78.95
CA GLN A 46 -13.14 42.30 -77.55
C GLN A 46 -13.37 40.83 -77.15
N GLN A 47 -13.98 40.01 -78.00
CA GLN A 47 -14.25 38.58 -77.69
C GLN A 47 -13.02 37.68 -77.79
N SER A 48 -11.87 38.18 -78.23
CA SER A 48 -10.65 37.38 -78.39
C SER A 48 -9.82 37.20 -77.11
N TRP A 49 -10.28 37.68 -75.94
CA TRP A 49 -9.74 37.34 -74.60
C TRP A 49 -9.92 35.86 -74.19
N LEU A 50 -10.21 34.99 -75.16
CA LEU A 50 -10.39 33.55 -75.11
C LEU A 50 -9.21 32.93 -75.89
N LEU A 51 -8.12 32.40 -75.33
CA LEU A 51 -8.04 31.31 -74.36
C LEU A 51 -6.57 31.13 -73.93
N GLY A 52 -6.30 31.14 -72.62
CA GLY A 52 -5.10 30.53 -72.02
C GLY A 52 -5.46 29.16 -71.40
N PRO A 53 -4.49 28.26 -71.16
CA PRO A 53 -4.78 26.86 -70.83
C PRO A 53 -5.41 26.70 -69.43
N SER A 54 -6.50 25.92 -69.32
CA SER A 54 -7.23 25.73 -68.07
C SER A 54 -6.65 24.58 -67.23
N GLU A 55 -5.90 24.92 -66.18
CA GLU A 55 -5.61 24.01 -65.07
C GLU A 55 -6.91 23.53 -64.42
N GLN A 56 -7.09 22.22 -64.24
CA GLN A 56 -8.17 21.67 -63.43
C GLN A 56 -7.94 21.95 -61.93
N LYS A 57 -8.29 23.15 -61.48
CA LYS A 57 -8.33 23.51 -60.05
C LYS A 57 -9.55 22.87 -59.38
N LYS A 58 -9.33 21.83 -58.57
CA LYS A 58 -10.36 21.30 -57.65
C LYS A 58 -10.86 22.42 -56.73
N LYS A 59 -12.08 22.91 -56.95
CA LYS A 59 -12.71 23.96 -56.12
C LYS A 59 -12.82 23.49 -54.67
N LYS A 60 -12.01 24.06 -53.76
CA LYS A 60 -12.19 23.89 -52.32
C LYS A 60 -13.50 24.59 -51.94
N LYS A 61 -14.44 23.87 -51.34
CA LYS A 61 -15.75 24.40 -50.92
C LYS A 61 -15.57 25.03 -49.53
N TYR A 62 -16.00 26.26 -49.33
CA TYR A 62 -15.87 27.01 -48.07
C TYR A 62 -17.26 27.24 -47.45
N VAL A 63 -17.30 27.44 -46.14
CA VAL A 63 -18.51 27.78 -45.36
C VAL A 63 -18.27 29.14 -44.75
N ASP A 64 -19.21 30.06 -44.94
CA ASP A 64 -19.16 31.42 -44.44
C ASP A 64 -20.02 31.53 -43.18
N LEU A 65 -19.40 31.89 -42.06
CA LEU A 65 -20.08 32.12 -40.79
C LEU A 65 -20.28 33.61 -40.49
N GLY A 66 -20.32 34.46 -41.52
CA GLY A 66 -20.66 35.88 -41.44
C GLY A 66 -19.44 36.79 -41.27
N CYS A 67 -18.48 36.42 -40.41
CA CYS A 67 -17.22 37.18 -40.23
C CYS A 67 -15.94 36.36 -40.50
N ILE A 68 -16.04 35.06 -40.80
CA ILE A 68 -14.88 34.16 -41.02
C ILE A 68 -15.24 33.10 -42.08
N ILE A 69 -14.39 32.95 -43.10
CA ILE A 69 -14.54 31.97 -44.18
C ILE A 69 -13.63 30.76 -43.90
N VAL A 70 -14.21 29.60 -43.61
CA VAL A 70 -13.46 28.37 -43.28
C VAL A 70 -13.69 27.30 -44.33
N SER A 71 -12.65 26.53 -44.68
CA SER A 71 -12.77 25.40 -45.61
C SER A 71 -13.80 24.39 -45.07
N ARG A 72 -14.77 23.98 -45.89
CA ARG A 72 -15.83 23.03 -45.51
C ARG A 72 -15.27 21.73 -44.96
N LYS A 73 -14.10 21.29 -45.45
CA LYS A 73 -13.41 20.12 -44.90
C LYS A 73 -12.96 20.37 -43.47
N ILE A 74 -12.26 21.48 -43.22
CA ILE A 74 -11.77 21.82 -41.87
C ILE A 74 -12.95 21.99 -40.91
N PHE A 75 -13.98 22.71 -41.33
CA PHE A 75 -15.20 22.91 -40.54
C PHE A 75 -15.88 21.59 -40.16
N VAL A 76 -16.08 20.67 -41.11
CA VAL A 76 -16.69 19.35 -40.84
C VAL A 76 -15.84 18.49 -39.92
N TRP A 77 -14.51 18.53 -40.07
CA TRP A 77 -13.60 17.80 -39.17
C TRP A 77 -13.63 18.37 -37.75
N THR A 78 -13.63 19.71 -37.58
CA THR A 78 -13.70 20.36 -36.26
C THR A 78 -15.04 20.13 -35.56
N VAL A 79 -16.16 20.22 -36.29
CA VAL A 79 -17.48 19.91 -35.73
C VAL A 79 -17.58 18.42 -35.41
N GLY A 80 -17.07 17.56 -36.27
CA GLY A 80 -17.02 16.12 -36.04
C GLY A 80 -16.23 15.74 -34.79
N THR A 81 -15.05 16.31 -34.57
CA THR A 81 -14.23 16.05 -33.37
C THR A 81 -14.90 16.57 -32.10
N LEU A 82 -15.56 17.73 -32.13
CA LEU A 82 -16.33 18.25 -31.00
C LEU A 82 -17.49 17.31 -30.61
N VAL A 83 -18.26 16.84 -31.59
CA VAL A 83 -19.38 15.93 -31.35
C VAL A 83 -18.88 14.59 -30.80
N VAL A 84 -17.83 14.01 -31.36
CA VAL A 84 -17.23 12.76 -30.86
C VAL A 84 -16.73 12.93 -29.42
N SER A 85 -16.08 14.05 -29.12
CA SER A 85 -15.58 14.35 -27.77
C SER A 85 -16.72 14.48 -26.76
N ALA A 86 -17.82 15.15 -27.14
CA ALA A 86 -19.00 15.29 -26.30
C ALA A 86 -19.69 13.94 -26.03
N VAL A 87 -19.79 13.08 -27.06
CA VAL A 87 -20.33 11.72 -26.93
C VAL A 87 -19.44 10.87 -26.02
N LEU A 88 -18.11 10.97 -26.16
CA LEU A 88 -17.16 10.25 -25.31
C LEU A 88 -17.27 10.68 -23.85
N ALA A 89 -17.35 11.99 -23.59
CA ALA A 89 -17.54 12.53 -22.24
C ALA A 89 -18.89 12.12 -21.65
N GLY A 90 -19.95 12.11 -22.45
CA GLY A 90 -21.28 11.62 -22.06
C GLY A 90 -21.28 10.13 -21.69
N LEU A 91 -20.62 9.29 -22.49
CA LEU A 91 -20.46 7.86 -22.23
C LEU A 91 -19.65 7.59 -20.94
N ILE A 92 -18.54 8.30 -20.74
CA ILE A 92 -17.74 8.19 -19.51
C ILE A 92 -18.58 8.58 -18.29
N THR A 93 -19.34 9.68 -18.40
CA THR A 93 -20.20 10.15 -17.30
C THR A 93 -21.31 9.15 -17.00
N LEU A 94 -21.92 8.57 -18.04
CA LEU A 94 -22.93 7.52 -17.89
C LEU A 94 -22.34 6.32 -17.14
N ILE A 95 -21.19 5.79 -17.60
CA ILE A 95 -20.51 4.66 -16.98
C ILE A 95 -20.21 4.95 -15.51
N VAL A 96 -19.63 6.12 -15.19
CA VAL A 96 -19.30 6.49 -13.80
C VAL A 96 -20.54 6.57 -12.92
N LYS A 97 -21.69 6.98 -13.48
CA LYS A 97 -22.95 7.10 -12.73
C LYS A 97 -23.72 5.79 -12.61
N THR A 98 -23.56 4.87 -13.57
CA THR A 98 -24.24 3.57 -13.58
C THR A 98 -23.43 2.47 -12.91
N VAL A 99 -22.11 2.61 -12.77
CA VAL A 99 -21.28 1.65 -12.03
C VAL A 99 -21.65 1.72 -10.54
N PRO A 100 -22.09 0.61 -9.92
CA PRO A 100 -22.41 0.58 -8.50
C PRO A 100 -21.14 0.87 -7.70
N ARG A 101 -21.08 2.05 -7.07
CA ARG A 101 -20.07 2.35 -6.07
C ARG A 101 -20.32 1.43 -4.88
N HIS A 102 -19.52 0.39 -4.77
CA HIS A 102 -19.49 -0.45 -3.59
C HIS A 102 -18.91 0.39 -2.46
N HIS A 103 -19.77 1.06 -1.71
CA HIS A 103 -19.40 1.58 -0.41
C HIS A 103 -19.15 0.36 0.47
N HIS A 104 -17.89 0.13 0.83
CA HIS A 104 -17.58 -0.81 1.88
C HIS A 104 -18.36 -0.37 3.12
N GLY A 105 -19.28 -1.23 3.57
CA GLY A 105 -19.92 -1.04 4.87
C GLY A 105 -18.84 -0.95 5.93
N LYS A 106 -19.12 -0.20 7.01
CA LYS A 106 -18.24 -0.24 8.17
C LYS A 106 -18.08 -1.71 8.60
N PRO A 107 -16.86 -2.21 8.84
CA PRO A 107 -16.70 -3.56 9.33
C PRO A 107 -17.51 -3.72 10.63
N PRO A 108 -18.03 -4.92 10.90
CA PRO A 108 -18.67 -5.19 12.18
C PRO A 108 -17.69 -4.86 13.33
N PRO A 109 -18.19 -4.46 14.50
CA PRO A 109 -17.32 -4.19 15.64
C PRO A 109 -16.50 -5.43 16.00
N ASP A 110 -15.21 -5.22 16.24
CA ASP A 110 -14.30 -6.30 16.58
C ASP A 110 -14.68 -6.95 17.92
N ASN A 111 -14.61 -8.28 17.97
CA ASN A 111 -14.78 -9.02 19.23
C ASN A 111 -13.41 -9.21 19.91
N TYR A 112 -12.94 -8.15 20.58
CA TYR A 112 -11.63 -8.17 21.25
C TYR A 112 -11.55 -9.17 22.41
N THR A 113 -12.66 -9.48 23.08
CA THR A 113 -12.70 -10.52 24.12
C THR A 113 -12.38 -11.89 23.53
N LEU A 114 -13.01 -12.25 22.40
CA LEU A 114 -12.71 -13.50 21.70
C LEU A 114 -11.28 -13.52 21.15
N ALA A 115 -10.80 -12.40 20.62
CA ALA A 115 -9.43 -12.29 20.13
C ALA A 115 -8.41 -12.49 21.26
N LEU A 116 -8.64 -11.85 22.42
CA LEU A 116 -7.80 -12.00 23.61
C LEU A 116 -7.77 -13.45 24.11
N HIS A 117 -8.95 -14.08 24.25
CA HIS A 117 -9.05 -15.48 24.65
C HIS A 117 -8.21 -16.40 23.74
N LYS A 118 -8.34 -16.23 22.42
CA LYS A 118 -7.56 -17.00 21.44
C LYS A 118 -6.06 -16.71 21.52
N ALA A 119 -5.68 -15.46 21.73
CA ALA A 119 -4.27 -15.07 21.89
C ALA A 119 -3.65 -15.69 23.16
N LEU A 120 -4.40 -15.83 24.25
CA LEU A 120 -3.93 -16.53 25.45
C LEU A 120 -3.88 -18.05 25.24
N MET A 121 -4.86 -18.62 24.55
CA MET A 121 -4.86 -20.05 24.17
C MET A 121 -3.65 -20.45 23.31
N PHE A 122 -3.07 -19.54 22.53
CA PHE A 122 -1.81 -19.77 21.82
C PHE A 122 -0.68 -20.16 22.79
N PHE A 123 -0.53 -19.49 23.93
CA PHE A 123 0.49 -19.87 24.91
C PHE A 123 0.23 -21.26 25.50
N ASN A 124 -1.01 -21.63 25.78
CA ASN A 124 -1.34 -22.99 26.23
C ASN A 124 -0.93 -24.05 25.22
N ALA A 125 -1.03 -23.73 23.92
CA ALA A 125 -0.62 -24.59 22.83
C ALA A 125 0.90 -24.65 22.63
N GLN A 126 1.68 -23.73 23.21
CA GLN A 126 3.15 -23.70 23.15
C GLN A 126 3.84 -24.30 24.37
N ARG A 127 3.11 -24.67 25.44
CA ARG A 127 3.72 -25.19 26.68
C ARG A 127 4.56 -26.45 26.41
N SER A 128 5.80 -26.48 26.90
CA SER A 128 6.68 -27.67 26.90
C SER A 128 6.66 -28.33 28.28
N GLY A 129 6.92 -29.63 28.39
CA GLY A 129 7.02 -30.34 29.67
C GLY A 129 5.74 -31.09 30.06
N LYS A 130 5.55 -31.30 31.36
CA LYS A 130 4.37 -31.99 31.91
C LYS A 130 3.18 -31.06 32.02
N LEU A 131 2.24 -31.15 31.09
CA LEU A 131 1.10 -30.24 31.01
C LEU A 131 0.15 -30.37 32.20
N PRO A 132 -0.44 -29.25 32.66
CA PRO A 132 -1.48 -29.28 33.69
C PRO A 132 -2.74 -29.97 33.15
N LYS A 133 -3.50 -30.62 34.03
CA LYS A 133 -4.76 -31.30 33.66
C LYS A 133 -5.77 -30.38 32.96
N HIS A 134 -5.70 -29.09 33.24
CA HIS A 134 -6.60 -28.06 32.70
C HIS A 134 -5.91 -27.16 31.66
N ASN A 135 -5.09 -27.72 30.77
CA ASN A 135 -4.42 -26.94 29.71
C ASN A 135 -5.38 -26.41 28.63
N ASN A 136 -6.61 -26.95 28.54
CA ASN A 136 -7.64 -26.56 27.57
C ASN A 136 -7.21 -26.66 26.09
N VAL A 137 -6.16 -27.41 25.78
CA VAL A 137 -5.71 -27.76 24.43
C VAL A 137 -5.67 -29.28 24.30
N SER A 138 -6.72 -29.87 23.73
CA SER A 138 -6.96 -31.33 23.74
C SER A 138 -5.96 -32.14 22.92
N TRP A 139 -5.29 -31.52 21.95
CA TRP A 139 -4.36 -32.16 21.03
C TRP A 139 -2.89 -32.05 21.49
N ARG A 140 -2.61 -31.36 22.60
CA ARG A 140 -1.27 -31.26 23.20
C ARG A 140 -1.10 -32.28 24.32
N GLY A 141 0.11 -32.82 24.45
CA GLY A 141 0.49 -33.79 25.48
C GLY A 141 1.79 -33.44 26.19
N ASN A 142 2.18 -34.29 27.13
CA ASN A 142 3.47 -34.15 27.81
C ASN A 142 4.61 -34.37 26.81
N SER A 143 5.61 -33.49 26.85
CA SER A 143 6.69 -33.45 25.86
C SER A 143 7.99 -32.96 26.52
N CYS A 144 9.15 -33.30 25.95
CA CYS A 144 10.48 -32.82 26.39
C CYS A 144 10.72 -32.96 27.92
N LEU A 145 10.36 -34.11 28.49
CA LEU A 145 10.54 -34.46 29.91
C LEU A 145 12.00 -34.81 30.28
N ARG A 146 12.89 -34.83 29.29
CA ARG A 146 14.34 -35.06 29.46
C ARG A 146 15.18 -33.78 29.41
N ASP A 147 14.56 -32.61 29.22
CA ASP A 147 15.26 -31.33 29.14
C ASP A 147 16.18 -31.04 30.34
N GLY A 148 17.43 -30.70 30.04
CA GLY A 148 18.49 -30.42 31.03
C GLY A 148 19.29 -31.65 31.49
N LYS A 149 18.84 -32.88 31.19
CA LYS A 149 19.51 -34.11 31.67
C LYS A 149 20.70 -34.54 30.81
N SER A 150 20.72 -34.17 29.52
CA SER A 150 21.67 -34.68 28.52
C SER A 150 23.01 -33.95 28.51
N ASP A 151 23.08 -32.71 28.99
CA ASP A 151 24.33 -31.93 29.01
C ASP A 151 25.11 -32.22 30.30
N PRO A 152 26.28 -32.89 30.24
CA PRO A 152 27.10 -33.17 31.41
C PRO A 152 27.77 -31.90 31.97
N GLY A 153 27.98 -30.85 31.16
CA GLY A 153 28.67 -29.62 31.53
C GLY A 153 27.82 -28.61 32.30
N THR A 154 26.49 -28.78 32.30
CA THR A 154 25.58 -27.91 33.05
C THR A 154 25.21 -28.47 34.43
N THR A 155 25.11 -27.57 35.42
CA THR A 155 24.52 -27.87 36.74
C THR A 155 22.98 -27.83 36.71
N MET A 156 22.39 -27.28 35.65
CA MET A 156 20.94 -27.14 35.48
C MET A 156 20.35 -28.43 34.89
N LYS A 157 20.04 -29.39 35.78
CA LYS A 157 19.59 -30.76 35.41
C LYS A 157 18.08 -30.91 35.24
N ASP A 158 17.28 -29.91 35.64
CA ASP A 158 15.85 -29.83 35.36
C ASP A 158 15.57 -28.56 34.59
N LEU A 159 15.39 -28.68 33.28
CA LEU A 159 14.92 -27.60 32.42
C LEU A 159 13.57 -27.94 31.80
N VAL A 160 12.80 -28.86 32.39
CA VAL A 160 11.46 -29.21 31.88
C VAL A 160 10.48 -28.07 32.16
N GLY A 161 9.67 -27.70 31.16
CA GLY A 161 8.73 -26.58 31.25
C GLY A 161 8.98 -25.51 30.19
N GLY A 162 8.31 -24.37 30.35
CA GLY A 162 8.47 -23.21 29.48
C GLY A 162 7.62 -23.30 28.22
N TYR A 163 8.02 -22.54 27.21
CA TYR A 163 7.32 -22.44 25.93
C TYR A 163 8.29 -22.78 24.79
N TYR A 164 7.77 -23.49 23.80
CA TYR A 164 8.40 -23.55 22.48
C TYR A 164 8.33 -22.19 21.80
N ASP A 165 9.39 -21.81 21.10
CA ASP A 165 9.53 -20.46 20.55
C ASP A 165 8.54 -20.19 19.41
N ALA A 166 8.47 -21.10 18.44
CA ALA A 166 7.66 -20.92 17.25
C ALA A 166 6.99 -22.24 16.81
N GLY A 167 7.25 -22.68 15.58
CA GLY A 167 6.78 -23.96 15.03
C GLY A 167 7.72 -25.13 15.31
N ASP A 168 8.83 -24.86 16.00
CA ASP A 168 9.86 -25.80 16.43
C ASP A 168 9.60 -26.23 17.89
N ALA A 169 10.35 -27.21 18.39
CA ALA A 169 10.31 -27.60 19.81
C ALA A 169 11.53 -27.10 20.61
N ILE A 170 12.18 -26.04 20.10
CA ILE A 170 13.30 -25.37 20.76
C ILE A 170 12.76 -24.32 21.73
N LYS A 171 13.46 -24.16 22.85
CA LYS A 171 13.20 -23.10 23.83
C LYS A 171 14.30 -22.07 23.76
N PHE A 172 14.03 -20.97 23.08
CA PHE A 172 14.91 -19.80 23.04
C PHE A 172 14.53 -18.85 24.19
N ASN A 173 15.41 -18.69 25.19
CA ASN A 173 15.02 -17.96 26.41
C ASN A 173 14.96 -16.45 26.22
N PHE A 174 15.68 -15.89 25.23
CA PHE A 174 15.61 -14.47 24.93
C PHE A 174 14.21 -14.03 24.46
N PRO A 175 13.64 -14.58 23.36
CA PRO A 175 12.27 -14.26 22.96
C PRO A 175 11.23 -14.71 24.00
N ALA A 176 11.42 -15.86 24.67
CA ALA A 176 10.51 -16.29 25.72
C ALA A 176 10.45 -15.29 26.90
N SER A 177 11.60 -14.76 27.35
CA SER A 177 11.64 -13.75 28.41
C SER A 177 10.98 -12.45 27.97
N PHE A 178 11.22 -11.99 26.73
CA PHE A 178 10.55 -10.83 26.16
C PHE A 178 9.01 -11.01 26.15
N ALA A 179 8.52 -12.16 25.70
CA ALA A 179 7.08 -12.44 25.69
C ALA A 179 6.48 -12.41 27.09
N MET A 180 7.15 -12.97 28.10
CA MET A 180 6.70 -12.94 29.49
C MET A 180 6.72 -11.52 30.07
N THR A 181 7.72 -10.70 29.72
CA THR A 181 7.76 -9.28 30.09
C THR A 181 6.58 -8.52 29.50
N MET A 182 6.31 -8.69 28.20
CA MET A 182 5.21 -8.00 27.53
C MET A 182 3.83 -8.43 28.04
N LEU A 183 3.61 -9.72 28.30
CA LEU A 183 2.39 -10.20 28.94
C LEU A 183 2.23 -9.60 30.34
N SER A 184 3.29 -9.64 31.16
CA SER A 184 3.26 -9.08 32.51
C SER A 184 2.96 -7.58 32.51
N TRP A 185 3.60 -6.83 31.61
CA TRP A 185 3.34 -5.41 31.44
C TRP A 185 1.88 -5.16 31.03
N SER A 186 1.34 -5.93 30.08
CA SER A 186 -0.05 -5.78 29.67
C SER A 186 -1.04 -5.99 30.84
N VAL A 187 -0.74 -6.92 31.76
CA VAL A 187 -1.56 -7.17 32.95
C VAL A 187 -1.43 -6.03 33.95
N ILE A 188 -0.24 -5.45 34.12
CA ILE A 188 -0.04 -4.27 34.98
C ILE A 188 -0.88 -3.08 34.47
N GLU A 189 -0.86 -2.81 33.17
CA GLU A 189 -1.60 -1.68 32.58
C GLU A 189 -3.11 -1.92 32.51
N TYR A 190 -3.53 -3.14 32.17
CA TYR A 190 -4.90 -3.44 31.78
C TYR A 190 -5.58 -4.51 32.64
N SER A 191 -5.13 -4.69 33.89
CA SER A 191 -5.67 -5.70 34.84
C SER A 191 -7.20 -5.73 34.88
N ALA A 192 -7.85 -4.56 35.01
CA ALA A 192 -9.31 -4.46 35.06
C ALA A 192 -10.00 -4.91 33.76
N LYS A 193 -9.33 -4.80 32.60
CA LYS A 193 -9.85 -5.28 31.31
C LYS A 193 -9.73 -6.79 31.18
N TYR A 194 -8.63 -7.37 31.66
CA TYR A 194 -8.49 -8.82 31.78
C TYR A 194 -9.55 -9.41 32.72
N GLU A 195 -9.81 -8.75 33.86
CA GLU A 195 -10.86 -9.16 34.79
C GLU A 195 -12.25 -9.10 34.13
N ALA A 196 -12.58 -7.99 33.47
CA ALA A 196 -13.85 -7.83 32.76
C ALA A 196 -14.02 -8.83 31.60
N ALA A 197 -12.92 -9.29 31.00
CA ALA A 197 -12.92 -10.33 29.98
C ALA A 197 -12.97 -11.76 30.57
N GLY A 198 -12.81 -11.94 31.88
CA GLY A 198 -12.72 -13.25 32.53
C GLY A 198 -11.37 -13.97 32.34
N GLU A 199 -10.34 -13.25 31.88
CA GLU A 199 -9.05 -13.81 31.47
C GLU A 199 -7.91 -13.52 32.46
N LEU A 200 -8.15 -12.77 33.55
CA LEU A 200 -7.09 -12.36 34.47
C LEU A 200 -6.35 -13.54 35.11
N ASN A 201 -7.05 -14.59 35.50
CA ASN A 201 -6.41 -15.77 36.08
C ASN A 201 -5.65 -16.57 35.01
N HIS A 202 -6.21 -16.71 33.82
CA HIS A 202 -5.59 -17.44 32.71
C HIS A 202 -4.27 -16.80 32.28
N VAL A 203 -4.23 -15.46 32.09
CA VAL A 203 -2.98 -14.77 31.75
C VAL A 203 -1.94 -14.85 32.87
N LYS A 204 -2.36 -14.82 34.15
CA LYS A 204 -1.45 -15.02 35.29
C LYS A 204 -0.85 -16.42 35.31
N GLU A 205 -1.63 -17.46 34.98
CA GLU A 205 -1.13 -18.83 34.85
C GLU A 205 -0.15 -18.97 33.68
N ILE A 206 -0.40 -18.31 32.55
CA ILE A 206 0.53 -18.26 31.41
C ILE A 206 1.85 -17.61 31.83
N ILE A 207 1.81 -16.45 32.48
CA ILE A 207 3.00 -15.75 32.98
C ILE A 207 3.75 -16.64 33.96
N LYS A 208 3.03 -17.21 34.95
CA LYS A 208 3.62 -18.09 35.96
C LYS A 208 4.31 -19.30 35.33
N TRP A 209 3.70 -19.95 34.35
CA TRP A 209 4.31 -21.10 33.67
C TRP A 209 5.65 -20.74 33.00
N GLY A 210 5.71 -19.58 32.34
CA GLY A 210 6.93 -19.10 31.70
C GLY A 210 8.00 -18.69 32.72
N THR A 211 7.62 -17.95 33.76
CA THR A 211 8.57 -17.47 34.78
C THR A 211 9.06 -18.59 35.69
N ASP A 212 8.22 -19.57 36.04
CA ASP A 212 8.64 -20.78 36.76
C ASP A 212 9.73 -21.53 35.99
N TYR A 213 9.62 -21.61 34.65
CA TYR A 213 10.68 -22.16 33.82
C TYR A 213 11.94 -21.29 33.80
N LEU A 214 11.81 -19.97 33.62
CA LEU A 214 12.97 -19.06 33.62
C LEU A 214 13.76 -19.15 34.94
N LEU A 215 13.08 -19.32 36.07
CA LEU A 215 13.74 -19.53 37.37
C LEU A 215 14.58 -20.83 37.44
N LYS A 216 14.31 -21.81 36.57
CA LYS A 216 15.15 -23.02 36.44
C LYS A 216 16.42 -22.80 35.61
N THR A 217 16.46 -21.72 34.82
CA THR A 217 17.56 -21.45 33.87
C THR A 217 18.78 -20.84 34.53
N PHE A 218 18.75 -20.57 35.83
CA PHE A 218 19.88 -20.09 36.62
C PHE A 218 19.69 -20.50 38.08
N ASN A 219 20.72 -20.35 38.90
CA ASN A 219 20.58 -20.56 40.34
C ASN A 219 19.86 -19.37 41.00
N ASN A 220 18.53 -19.41 41.01
CA ASN A 220 17.70 -18.32 41.54
C ASN A 220 17.81 -18.10 43.06
N SER A 221 18.51 -18.98 43.77
CA SER A 221 18.78 -18.86 45.21
C SER A 221 20.21 -18.41 45.52
N ALA A 222 21.06 -18.19 44.51
CA ALA A 222 22.41 -17.70 44.70
C ALA A 222 22.46 -16.17 44.81
N ASP A 223 23.43 -15.67 45.59
CA ASP A 223 23.70 -14.23 45.73
C ASP A 223 24.26 -13.60 44.45
N THR A 224 24.84 -14.41 43.56
CA THR A 224 25.40 -13.98 42.27
C THR A 224 24.99 -14.95 41.17
N ILE A 225 24.67 -14.40 39.99
CA ILE A 225 24.33 -15.17 38.80
C ILE A 225 25.53 -15.11 37.85
N ASP A 226 26.27 -16.21 37.74
CA ASP A 226 27.44 -16.37 36.85
C ASP A 226 27.11 -17.19 35.59
N LYS A 227 26.02 -17.97 35.64
CA LYS A 227 25.57 -18.86 34.56
C LYS A 227 24.07 -18.77 34.37
N ILE A 228 23.67 -18.76 33.12
CA ILE A 228 22.28 -18.88 32.70
C ILE A 228 22.19 -19.82 31.50
N ALA A 229 21.26 -20.77 31.53
CA ALA A 229 20.88 -21.52 30.35
C ALA A 229 20.14 -20.56 29.41
N ALA A 230 20.68 -20.32 28.22
CA ALA A 230 20.05 -19.43 27.23
C ALA A 230 19.10 -20.19 26.29
N GLN A 231 19.25 -21.51 26.18
CA GLN A 231 18.55 -22.32 25.19
C GLN A 231 18.46 -23.79 25.65
N VAL A 232 17.39 -24.47 25.22
CA VAL A 232 17.27 -25.93 25.27
C VAL A 232 16.78 -26.42 23.91
N GLY A 233 17.43 -27.44 23.36
CA GLY A 233 17.23 -27.89 21.99
C GLY A 233 18.29 -27.32 21.04
N VAL A 234 18.39 -27.92 19.85
CA VAL A 234 19.35 -27.53 18.81
C VAL A 234 18.57 -27.36 17.50
N GLY A 235 18.78 -26.24 16.83
CA GLY A 235 18.18 -25.89 15.52
C GLY A 235 19.27 -25.46 14.56
N ASP A 236 20.25 -26.33 14.36
CA ASP A 236 21.38 -26.04 13.49
C ASP A 236 20.98 -26.27 12.02
N THR A 237 21.03 -25.20 11.23
CA THR A 237 20.72 -25.20 9.80
C THR A 237 21.96 -25.01 8.94
N SER A 238 23.16 -24.98 9.56
CA SER A 238 24.40 -24.85 8.82
C SER A 238 24.61 -26.06 7.90
N GLY A 239 24.91 -25.79 6.63
CA GLY A 239 25.12 -26.83 5.63
C GLY A 239 26.31 -27.71 6.01
N GLY A 240 26.03 -28.95 6.40
CA GLY A 240 27.06 -29.93 6.79
C GLY A 240 26.79 -30.66 8.10
N SER A 241 25.82 -30.21 8.90
CA SER A 241 25.43 -30.92 10.13
C SER A 241 24.72 -32.24 9.77
N THR A 242 25.34 -33.37 10.08
CA THR A 242 24.74 -34.71 9.90
C THR A 242 23.96 -35.18 11.12
N THR A 243 23.98 -34.39 12.20
CA THR A 243 23.29 -34.71 13.46
C THR A 243 21.83 -34.26 13.34
N PRO A 244 20.86 -35.19 13.41
CA PRO A 244 19.45 -34.81 13.45
C PRO A 244 19.19 -33.86 14.62
N ASN A 245 18.51 -32.78 14.34
CA ASN A 245 18.14 -31.77 15.32
C ASN A 245 16.69 -31.31 15.06
N ASP A 246 16.20 -30.38 15.86
CA ASP A 246 14.78 -30.00 15.84
C ASP A 246 14.33 -29.48 14.47
N HIS A 247 15.16 -28.65 13.81
CA HIS A 247 14.84 -28.08 12.50
C HIS A 247 15.00 -29.09 11.35
N TYR A 248 15.60 -30.25 11.60
CA TYR A 248 15.69 -31.34 10.63
C TYR A 248 14.47 -32.27 10.67
N CYS A 249 13.82 -32.43 11.83
CA CYS A 249 12.74 -33.40 12.03
C CYS A 249 11.37 -32.72 12.14
N TRP A 250 10.44 -33.06 11.24
CA TRP A 250 9.06 -32.57 11.33
C TRP A 250 8.20 -33.55 12.14
N MET A 251 8.06 -33.29 13.44
CA MET A 251 7.32 -34.17 14.34
C MET A 251 6.59 -33.41 15.44
N ARG A 252 5.73 -34.12 16.17
CA ARG A 252 5.08 -33.56 17.35
C ARG A 252 6.08 -33.48 18.50
N PRO A 253 6.02 -32.45 19.36
CA PRO A 253 6.91 -32.38 20.53
C PRO A 253 6.78 -33.57 21.49
N GLU A 254 5.61 -34.22 21.51
CA GLU A 254 5.33 -35.40 22.32
C GLU A 254 6.11 -36.65 21.88
N ASP A 255 6.69 -36.64 20.67
CA ASP A 255 7.40 -37.78 20.08
C ASP A 255 8.94 -37.60 20.07
N ILE A 256 9.47 -36.50 20.63
CA ILE A 256 10.92 -36.16 20.59
C ILE A 256 11.78 -37.01 21.54
N ASP A 257 11.24 -37.37 22.70
CA ASP A 257 11.96 -38.03 23.82
C ASP A 257 11.87 -39.56 23.84
#